data_AF-A0A410QHR6-F1
#
_entry.id   AF-A0A410QHR6-F1
#
_cell.length_a   1.000
_cell.length_b   1.000
_cell.length_c   1.000
_cell.angle_alpha   90.00
_cell.angle_beta   90.00
_cell.angle_gamma   90.00
#
_symmetry.space_group_name_H-M   'P 1'
#
loop_
_entity.id
_entity.type
_entity.pdbx_description
1 polymer ?
#
loop_
_entity_poly.entity_id
_entity_poly.type
_entity_poly.pdbx_seq_one_letter_code
_entity_poly.pdbx_strand_id
1 'polypeptide(L)' 'MKIDKHGEQLSSEQLAEKVAQIGVSGNSHITIFLGEDDIEADYVLSISRMDIDINILLIIIYEQIYRAYRIINNAPYHK' A
#
# COMPACT_ATOMS: atom_id res chain seq x y z
N MET A 1 -2.80 -1.10 7.84
CA MET A 1 -3.24 -0.23 6.73
C MET A 1 -4.55 -0.75 6.18
N LYS A 2 -5.54 0.11 5.97
CA LYS A 2 -6.82 -0.22 5.32
C LYS A 2 -6.86 0.34 3.90
N ILE A 3 -7.37 -0.43 2.94
CA ILE A 3 -7.61 0.06 1.58
C ILE A 3 -9.04 0.55 1.45
N ASP A 4 -9.20 1.83 1.11
CA ASP A 4 -10.50 2.50 0.98
C ASP A 4 -10.40 3.59 -0.10
N LYS A 5 -11.44 3.72 -0.94
CA LYS A 5 -11.46 4.72 -2.01
C LYS A 5 -11.39 6.17 -1.52
N HIS A 6 -11.82 6.42 -0.28
CA HIS A 6 -11.78 7.73 0.40
C HIS A 6 -10.47 7.99 1.17
N GLY A 7 -9.54 7.02 1.17
CA GLY A 7 -8.21 7.18 1.76
C GLY A 7 -7.29 8.14 1.01
N GLU A 8 -6.09 8.31 1.54
CA GLU A 8 -5.04 9.11 0.89
C GLU A 8 -4.48 8.38 -0.34
N GLN A 9 -4.33 9.08 -1.47
CA GLN A 9 -3.70 8.53 -2.66
C GLN A 9 -2.20 8.81 -2.63
N LEU A 10 -1.39 7.76 -2.58
CA LEU A 10 0.07 7.85 -2.64
C LEU A 10 0.59 7.47 -4.02
N SER A 11 1.63 8.16 -4.48
CA SER A 11 2.48 7.66 -5.57
C SER A 11 3.22 6.39 -5.15
N SER A 12 3.83 5.70 -6.11
CA SER A 12 4.65 4.50 -5.81
C SER A 12 5.84 4.85 -4.90
N GLU A 13 6.45 6.01 -5.12
CA GLU A 13 7.56 6.54 -4.35
C GLU A 13 7.13 6.92 -2.93
N GLN A 14 5.97 7.58 -2.79
CA GLN A 14 5.43 7.94 -1.48
C GLN A 14 5.03 6.70 -0.67
N LEU A 15 4.47 5.68 -1.33
CA LEU A 15 4.18 4.39 -0.68
C LEU A 15 5.47 3.72 -0.20
N ALA A 16 6.52 3.71 -1.04
CA ALA A 16 7.83 3.17 -0.68
C ALA A 16 8.44 3.90 0.52
N GLU A 17 8.37 5.23 0.53
CA GLU A 17 8.82 6.05 1.66
C GLU A 17 8.05 5.73 2.94
N LYS A 18 6.71 5.64 2.87
CA LYS A 18 5.85 5.28 3.99
C LYS A 18 6.24 3.92 4.58
N VAL A 19 6.40 2.91 3.73
CA VAL A 19 6.79 1.54 4.15
C VAL A 19 8.18 1.56 4.82
N ALA A 20 9.15 2.30 4.25
CA ALA A 20 10.47 2.45 4.85
C ALA A 20 10.42 3.13 6.22
N GLN A 21 9.64 4.22 6.35
CA GLN A 21 9.46 4.94 7.61
C GLN A 21 8.86 4.04 8.70
N ILE A 22 7.87 3.20 8.36
CA ILE A 22 7.30 2.23 9.31
C ILE A 22 8.39 1.27 9.80
N GLY A 23 9.23 0.75 8.91
CA GLY A 23 10.36 -0.11 9.30
C GLY A 23 11.34 0.57 10.24
N VAL A 24 11.72 1.82 9.97
CA VAL A 24 12.65 2.60 10.82
C VAL A 24 12.04 2.96 12.17
N SER A 25 10.70 3.06 12.27
CA SER A 25 9.99 3.28 13.53
C SER A 25 9.98 2.09 14.49
N GLY A 26 10.59 0.95 14.10
CA GLY A 26 10.64 -0.28 14.91
C GLY A 26 9.47 -1.23 14.67
N ASN A 27 8.57 -0.91 13.75
CA ASN A 27 7.44 -1.77 13.37
C ASN A 27 7.87 -2.73 12.25
N SER A 28 7.98 -4.01 12.57
CA SER A 28 8.38 -5.07 11.63
C SER A 28 7.21 -5.77 10.94
N HIS A 29 5.97 -5.42 11.31
CA HIS A 29 4.77 -6.05 10.78
C HIS A 29 3.85 -4.99 10.15
N ILE A 30 3.45 -5.23 8.90
CA ILE A 30 2.46 -4.41 8.20
C ILE A 30 1.31 -5.33 7.82
N THR A 31 0.13 -5.05 8.36
CA THR A 31 -1.11 -5.76 8.01
C THR A 31 -1.92 -4.89 7.05
N ILE A 32 -2.42 -5.48 5.97
CA ILE A 32 -3.25 -4.79 4.97
C ILE A 32 -4.64 -5.40 4.98
N PHE A 33 -5.65 -4.55 5.17
CA PHE A 33 -7.06 -4.93 5.15
C PHE A 33 -7.72 -4.49 3.84
N LEU A 34 -8.46 -5.40 3.21
CA LEU A 34 -9.17 -5.19 1.95
C LEU A 34 -10.66 -5.45 2.17
N GLY A 35 -11.51 -4.46 1.90
CA GLY A 35 -12.97 -4.63 1.86
C GLY A 35 -13.68 -4.73 3.22
N GLU A 36 -13.00 -4.49 4.34
CA GLU A 36 -13.64 -4.41 5.66
C GLU A 36 -13.85 -2.96 6.09
N ASP A 37 -15.12 -2.55 6.22
CA ASP A 37 -15.48 -1.17 6.50
C ASP A 37 -15.22 -0.76 7.96
N ASP A 38 -15.36 -1.69 8.91
CA ASP A 38 -15.38 -1.42 10.37
C ASP A 38 -14.08 -1.79 11.11
N ILE A 39 -12.94 -1.72 10.41
CA ILE A 39 -11.62 -1.87 11.03
C ILE A 39 -11.00 -0.50 11.28
N GLU A 40 -10.59 -0.25 12.53
CA GLU A 40 -9.69 0.85 12.87
C GLU A 40 -8.27 0.51 12.39
N ALA A 41 -7.68 1.39 11.58
CA ALA A 41 -6.37 1.20 11.01
C ALA A 41 -5.52 2.46 11.18
N ASP A 42 -4.23 2.28 11.44
CA ASP A 42 -3.26 3.39 11.60
C ASP A 42 -3.13 4.27 10.36
N TYR A 43 -3.56 3.75 9.20
CA TYR A 43 -3.49 4.44 7.93
C TYR A 43 -4.51 3.89 6.93
N VAL A 44 -5.13 4.80 6.17
CA VAL A 44 -6.12 4.49 5.12
C VAL A 44 -5.58 4.93 3.75
N LEU A 45 -5.32 3.96 2.88
CA LEU A 45 -4.73 4.16 1.55
C LEU A 45 -5.81 3.99 0.47
N SER A 46 -5.86 4.91 -0.48
CA SER A 46 -6.68 4.81 -1.69
C SER A 46 -5.80 4.44 -2.89
N ILE A 47 -6.02 3.25 -3.45
CA ILE A 47 -5.37 2.82 -4.71
C ILE A 47 -6.03 3.48 -5.91
N SER A 48 -7.35 3.63 -5.86
CA SER A 48 -8.15 4.29 -6.88
C SER A 48 -9.43 4.82 -6.26
N ARG A 49 -9.98 5.87 -6.86
CA ARG A 49 -11.33 6.38 -6.54
C ARG A 49 -12.43 5.61 -7.29
N MET A 50 -12.06 4.74 -8.23
CA MET A 50 -12.99 3.88 -8.94
C MET A 50 -13.37 2.68 -8.08
N ASP A 51 -14.59 2.18 -8.26
CA ASP A 51 -15.00 0.90 -7.70
C ASP A 51 -14.31 -0.22 -8.51
N ILE A 52 -13.39 -0.95 -7.87
CA ILE A 52 -12.60 -2.02 -8.45
C ILE A 52 -13.01 -3.33 -7.79
N ASP A 53 -13.11 -4.41 -8.57
CA ASP A 53 -13.33 -5.75 -8.04
C ASP A 53 -12.22 -6.14 -7.04
N ILE A 54 -12.60 -6.74 -5.93
CA ILE A 54 -11.69 -7.06 -4.83
C ILE A 54 -10.51 -7.94 -5.26
N ASN A 55 -10.70 -8.84 -6.24
CA ASN A 55 -9.65 -9.72 -6.73
C ASN A 55 -8.62 -8.93 -7.57
N ILE A 56 -9.08 -7.97 -8.36
CA ILE A 56 -8.20 -7.09 -9.14
C ILE A 56 -7.44 -6.15 -8.18
N LEU A 57 -8.14 -5.60 -7.18
CA LEU A 57 -7.52 -4.75 -6.16
C LEU A 57 -6.40 -5.49 -5.42
N LEU A 58 -6.61 -6.77 -5.06
CA LEU A 58 -5.61 -7.62 -4.43
C LEU A 58 -4.35 -7.75 -5.31
N ILE A 59 -4.51 -7.98 -6.62
CA ILE A 59 -3.39 -8.08 -7.56
C ILE A 59 -2.60 -6.76 -7.63
N ILE A 60 -3.30 -5.63 -7.70
CA ILE A 60 -2.67 -4.30 -7.73
C ILE A 60 -1.88 -4.07 -6.43
N ILE A 61 -2.46 -4.40 -5.28
CA ILE A 61 -1.79 -4.25 -3.98
C ILE A 61 -0.51 -5.08 -3.92
N TYR A 62 -0.53 -6.34 -4.38
CA TYR A 62 0.68 -7.17 -4.44
C TYR A 62 1.77 -6.53 -5.29
N GLU A 63 1.42 -6.01 -6.46
CA GLU A 63 2.38 -5.34 -7.34
C GLU A 63 2.93 -4.06 -6.70
N GLN A 64 2.08 -3.25 -6.06
CA GLN A 64 2.49 -2.01 -5.41
C GLN A 64 3.40 -2.27 -4.20
N ILE A 65 3.16 -3.32 -3.42
CA ILE A 65 4.07 -3.76 -2.34
C ILE A 65 5.41 -4.18 -2.94
N TYR A 66 5.39 -5.04 -3.97
CA TYR A 66 6.60 -5.47 -4.65
C TYR A 66 7.41 -4.29 -5.17
N ARG A 67 6.76 -3.34 -5.86
CA ARG A 67 7.37 -2.13 -6.39
C ARG A 67 7.94 -1.25 -5.28
N ALA A 68 7.21 -1.06 -4.18
CA ALA A 68 7.68 -0.30 -3.03
C ALA A 68 9.00 -0.87 -2.51
N TYR A 69 9.10 -2.20 -2.32
CA TYR A 69 10.35 -2.84 -1.92
C TYR A 69 11.46 -2.74 -2.98
N ARG A 70 11.15 -2.77 -4.28
CA ARG A 70 12.15 -2.52 -5.33
C ARG A 70 12.74 -1.10 -5.21
N ILE A 71 11.89 -0.10 -4.99
CA ILE A 71 12.30 1.30 -4.80
C ILE A 71 13.15 1.43 -3.53
N ILE A 72 12.69 0.89 -2.40
CA ILE A 72 13.43 0.94 -1.11
C ILE A 72 14.85 0.35 -1.25
N ASN A 73 14.99 -0.71 -2.02
CA ASN A 73 16.27 -1.39 -2.23
C ASN A 73 17.10 -0.83 -3.41
N ASN A 74 16.68 0.30 -4.02
CA ASN A 74 17.31 0.86 -5.22
C ASN A 74 17.52 -0.17 -6.35
N ALA A 75 16.61 -1.12 -6.48
CA ALA A 75 16.69 -2.19 -7.46
C ALA A 75 16.02 -1.77 -8.79
N PRO A 76 16.59 -2.12 -9.96
CA PRO A 76 16.07 -1.65 -11.25
C PRO A 76 14.65 -2.17 -11.49
N TYR A 77 13.64 -1.31 -11.51
CA TYR A 77 12.29 -1.72 -11.89
C TYR A 77 12.19 -1.82 -13.42
N HIS A 78 11.67 -2.93 -13.94
CA HIS A 78 11.54 -3.13 -15.39
C HIS A 78 10.61 -2.05 -15.96
N LYS A 79 11.13 -1.27 -16.91
CA LYS A 79 10.37 -0.36 -17.77
C LYS A 79 9.82 -1.12 -18.97
#